data_AF-A0A7S1RKZ6-F1
#
_entry.id   AF-A0A7S1RKZ6-F1
#
_cell.length_a   1.000
_cell.length_b   1.000
_cell.length_c   1.000
_cell.angle_alpha   90.00
_cell.angle_beta   90.00
_cell.angle_gamma   90.00
#
_symmetry.space_group_name_H-M   'P 1'
#
loop_
_entity.id
_entity.type
_entity.pdbx_description
1 polymer ?
#
loop_
_entity_poly.entity_id
_entity_poly.type
_entity_poly.pdbx_seq_one_letter_code
_entity_poly.pdbx_strand_id
1 'polypeptide(L)'
;MAGPVKQCLTLGCMGTCCVSILIGVIMIILVLSNIKTLGPDDQVVIHNLDGKEVLNGPMTGVLNPFRDKEWRKAQRLEPTQYVRIMDMLSGAKRVEEGPKLLFLNAYDQAEANQTKIVLKKDQYIRFVDRLTGTERVLRGPQTIVPGPWEESAQGRQQAKFVNRDSAVVVLNKVDGTQRLHTTPGVFFPSAYETVLEERSLIRVLPHETMVVRNKFGRYLIYSGAGGNATGTSFFLGPYDKLVEMEWSVFSAPSDVNPVQTITKETVTVIDMRVRKVEYQYEVRTNDNVNLRLQGTIFWKITDVSRTISMTDDPAGDVWHHARSALIQAVSKADLDTFMRSFNALVQVSFRQQAADGFYVQRGVEVQSMEVTKYDCVDPETAATLQDIIKETTNRINRLQAQRSENDVQFAKLRADIVLERQRTQLIQTQAFNERLAAEKDGEAKGAELAKSAATFIDGLNASLPSVEQRVDLYKLHKQLEHQNAKTKSLASGKATLFLTPQDMNLKLNPAEL
;
A
#
# COMPACT_ATOMS: atom_id res chain seq x y z
N MET A 1 -41.54 -89.03 118.70
CA MET A 1 -40.78 -90.16 118.13
C MET A 1 -39.75 -89.59 117.15
N ALA A 2 -38.50 -90.02 117.30
CA ALA A 2 -37.34 -89.90 116.41
C ALA A 2 -36.80 -88.49 116.02
N GLY A 3 -35.58 -88.17 116.49
CA GLY A 3 -34.67 -87.17 115.89
C GLY A 3 -34.07 -87.65 114.55
N PRO A 4 -33.10 -86.94 113.92
CA PRO A 4 -31.80 -86.57 114.51
C PRO A 4 -31.34 -85.10 114.23
N VAL A 5 -30.62 -84.42 115.13
CA VAL A 5 -29.14 -84.33 115.36
C VAL A 5 -28.35 -83.41 114.39
N LYS A 6 -27.87 -82.29 114.97
CA LYS A 6 -26.60 -81.54 114.82
C LYS A 6 -25.94 -81.41 113.43
N GLN A 7 -25.60 -80.18 113.04
CA GLN A 7 -24.22 -79.65 113.08
C GLN A 7 -24.15 -78.15 112.75
N CYS A 8 -23.53 -77.40 113.67
CA CYS A 8 -23.15 -76.01 113.54
C CYS A 8 -21.84 -75.95 112.74
N LEU A 9 -21.83 -75.27 111.59
CA LEU A 9 -20.63 -75.08 110.76
C LEU A 9 -20.27 -73.59 110.75
N THR A 10 -19.38 -73.20 111.67
CA THR A 10 -18.61 -71.96 111.60
C THR A 10 -17.63 -72.07 110.44
N LEU A 11 -17.98 -71.53 109.27
CA LEU A 11 -17.09 -71.49 108.11
C LEU A 11 -16.36 -70.14 108.04
N GLY A 12 -15.04 -70.25 108.10
CA GLY A 12 -14.05 -69.19 108.27
C GLY A 12 -14.10 -68.02 107.29
N CYS A 13 -13.96 -66.83 107.87
CA CYS A 13 -13.68 -65.54 107.25
C CYS A 13 -12.20 -65.42 106.80
N MET A 14 -11.67 -66.44 106.10
CA MET A 14 -10.24 -66.52 105.72
C MET A 14 -10.01 -66.79 104.23
N GLY A 15 -10.98 -66.44 103.37
CA GLY A 15 -10.88 -66.53 101.91
C GLY A 15 -11.23 -65.25 101.15
N THR A 16 -11.80 -64.25 101.82
CA THR A 16 -12.26 -62.98 101.21
C THR A 16 -11.19 -61.90 101.15
N CYS A 17 -10.15 -61.95 102.01
CA CYS A 17 -9.00 -61.04 101.94
C CYS A 17 -8.09 -61.32 100.72
N CYS A 18 -7.84 -62.59 100.37
CA CYS A 18 -6.99 -62.89 99.22
C CYS A 18 -7.65 -62.51 97.89
N VAL A 19 -8.97 -62.66 97.75
CA VAL A 19 -9.69 -62.26 96.53
C VAL A 19 -9.81 -60.74 96.41
N SER A 20 -10.00 -60.01 97.51
CA SER A 20 -10.03 -58.54 97.50
C SER A 20 -8.64 -57.92 97.27
N ILE A 21 -7.57 -58.54 97.80
CA ILE A 21 -6.18 -58.15 97.48
C ILE A 21 -5.87 -58.48 96.02
N LEU A 22 -6.31 -59.62 95.49
CA LEU A 22 -6.10 -59.99 94.08
C LEU A 22 -6.85 -59.05 93.13
N ILE A 23 -8.12 -58.72 93.42
CA ILE A 23 -8.90 -57.73 92.65
C ILE A 23 -8.27 -56.34 92.77
N GLY A 24 -7.80 -55.95 93.96
CA GLY A 24 -7.10 -54.68 94.18
C GLY A 24 -5.79 -54.61 93.40
N VAL A 25 -4.99 -55.67 93.39
CA VAL A 25 -3.74 -55.78 92.62
C VAL A 25 -4.04 -55.80 91.12
N ILE A 26 -5.06 -56.52 90.66
CA ILE A 26 -5.51 -56.50 89.25
C ILE A 26 -5.98 -55.10 88.86
N MET A 27 -6.75 -54.40 89.69
CA MET A 27 -7.19 -53.03 89.44
C MET A 27 -6.01 -52.05 89.42
N ILE A 28 -5.04 -52.19 90.31
CA ILE A 28 -3.81 -51.40 90.32
C ILE A 28 -2.96 -51.69 89.07
N ILE A 29 -2.82 -52.96 88.68
CA ILE A 29 -2.13 -53.36 87.45
C ILE A 29 -2.84 -52.80 86.22
N LEU A 30 -4.17 -52.83 86.18
CA LEU A 30 -4.97 -52.26 85.08
C LEU A 30 -4.82 -50.74 84.97
N VAL A 31 -4.76 -50.02 86.10
CA VAL A 31 -4.55 -48.57 86.14
C VAL A 31 -3.12 -48.20 85.73
N LEU A 32 -2.11 -48.85 86.31
CA LEU A 32 -0.69 -48.58 86.02
C LEU A 32 -0.32 -48.96 84.59
N SER A 33 -0.89 -50.05 84.04
CA SER A 33 -0.64 -50.49 82.66
C SER A 33 -1.32 -49.60 81.60
N ASN A 34 -2.23 -48.70 82.00
CA ASN A 34 -2.91 -47.77 81.09
C ASN A 34 -2.42 -46.33 81.20
N ILE A 35 -1.36 -46.07 81.96
CA ILE A 35 -0.64 -44.80 81.86
C ILE A 35 0.03 -44.78 80.48
N LYS A 36 -0.42 -43.89 79.60
CA LYS A 36 0.17 -43.68 78.28
C LYS A 36 0.68 -42.26 78.18
N THR A 37 1.90 -42.14 77.67
CA THR A 37 2.54 -40.87 77.31
C THR A 37 2.27 -40.63 75.83
N LEU A 38 1.49 -39.61 75.51
CA LEU A 38 1.31 -39.13 74.14
C LEU A 38 2.47 -38.21 73.79
N GLY A 39 3.19 -38.51 72.71
CA GLY A 39 4.17 -37.60 72.14
C GLY A 39 3.52 -36.32 71.61
N PRO A 40 4.30 -35.28 71.27
CA PRO A 40 3.78 -34.01 70.77
C PRO A 40 3.02 -34.14 69.44
N ASP A 41 3.29 -35.19 68.66
CA ASP A 41 2.62 -35.47 67.38
C ASP A 41 1.58 -36.58 67.49
N ASP A 42 1.37 -37.17 68.68
CA ASP A 42 0.45 -38.28 68.86
C ASP A 42 -0.95 -37.78 69.25
N GLN A 43 -1.96 -38.44 68.72
CA GLN A 43 -3.37 -38.16 68.96
C GLN A 43 -4.13 -39.46 69.22
N VAL A 44 -5.01 -39.47 70.21
CA VAL A 44 -5.89 -40.61 70.50
C VAL A 44 -7.34 -40.20 70.36
N VAL A 45 -8.08 -40.98 69.57
CA VAL A 45 -9.54 -40.89 69.48
C VAL A 45 -10.14 -41.98 70.36
N ILE A 46 -10.93 -41.58 71.36
CA ILE A 46 -11.62 -42.49 72.28
C ILE A 46 -13.08 -42.60 71.85
N HIS A 47 -13.54 -43.83 71.69
CA HIS A 47 -14.94 -44.11 71.40
C HIS A 47 -15.73 -44.21 72.72
N ASN A 48 -16.62 -43.25 72.95
CA ASN A 48 -17.56 -43.23 74.06
C ASN A 48 -18.96 -43.70 73.59
N LEU A 49 -19.85 -44.04 74.53
CA LEU A 49 -21.24 -44.40 74.23
C LEU A 49 -22.01 -43.25 73.56
N ASP A 50 -21.67 -42.01 73.92
CA ASP A 50 -22.33 -40.78 73.45
C ASP A 50 -21.61 -40.09 72.27
N GLY A 51 -20.48 -40.63 71.79
CA GLY A 51 -19.72 -40.05 70.68
C GLY A 51 -18.22 -40.35 70.70
N LYS A 52 -17.47 -39.69 69.83
CA LYS A 52 -16.00 -39.78 69.77
C LYS A 52 -15.37 -38.54 70.41
N GLU A 53 -14.36 -38.75 71.24
CA GLU A 53 -13.58 -37.69 71.89
C GLU A 53 -12.11 -37.78 71.45
N VAL A 54 -11.43 -36.65 71.34
CA VAL A 54 -10.03 -36.59 70.90
C VAL A 54 -9.15 -35.97 71.95
N LEU A 55 -8.04 -36.63 72.25
CA LEU A 55 -6.98 -36.11 73.11
C LEU A 55 -5.70 -35.89 72.27
N ASN A 56 -5.25 -34.63 72.24
CA ASN A 56 -4.04 -34.21 71.54
C ASN A 56 -2.85 -34.24 72.51
N GLY A 57 -1.70 -34.71 72.06
CA GLY A 57 -0.45 -34.59 72.81
C GLY A 57 0.07 -33.13 72.88
N PRO A 58 1.07 -32.86 73.74
CA PRO A 58 1.70 -33.79 74.67
C PRO A 58 0.90 -33.91 75.97
N MET A 59 0.50 -35.13 76.32
CA MET A 59 -0.21 -35.43 77.57
C MET A 59 0.25 -36.77 78.13
N THR A 60 0.45 -36.84 79.43
CA THR A 60 0.62 -38.12 80.15
C THR A 60 -0.60 -38.31 81.03
N GLY A 61 -1.36 -39.36 80.78
CA GLY A 61 -2.62 -39.61 81.49
C GLY A 61 -3.00 -41.08 81.52
N VAL A 62 -3.88 -41.42 82.47
CA VAL A 62 -4.51 -42.74 82.54
C VAL A 62 -5.69 -42.73 81.57
N LEU A 63 -5.63 -43.55 80.53
CA LEU A 63 -6.76 -43.74 79.61
C LEU A 63 -7.61 -44.93 80.08
N ASN A 64 -8.93 -44.85 79.98
CA ASN A 64 -9.81 -45.94 80.42
C ASN A 64 -9.49 -47.24 79.64
N PRO A 65 -9.18 -48.38 80.31
CA PRO A 65 -8.82 -49.64 79.64
C PRO A 65 -9.96 -50.27 78.84
N PHE A 66 -11.22 -49.99 79.18
CA PHE A 66 -12.40 -50.65 78.59
C PHE A 66 -13.03 -49.88 77.43
N ARG A 67 -12.36 -48.83 76.92
CA ARG A 67 -12.82 -48.05 75.77
C ARG A 67 -11.94 -48.33 74.56
N ASP A 68 -12.58 -48.45 73.40
CA ASP A 68 -11.88 -48.56 72.12
C ASP A 68 -11.16 -47.25 71.81
N LYS A 69 -9.90 -47.39 71.36
CA LYS A 69 -8.98 -46.27 71.10
C LYS A 69 -8.39 -46.42 69.71
N GLU A 70 -8.49 -45.36 68.93
CA GLU A 70 -7.81 -45.25 67.65
C GLU A 70 -6.61 -44.31 67.81
N TRP A 71 -5.42 -44.80 67.47
CA TRP A 71 -4.18 -44.03 67.54
C TRP A 71 -3.90 -43.39 66.20
N ARG A 72 -3.81 -42.07 66.17
CA ARG A 72 -3.51 -41.29 64.97
C ARG A 72 -2.29 -40.41 65.22
N LYS A 73 -1.54 -40.12 64.17
CA LYS A 73 -0.47 -39.12 64.22
C LYS A 73 -0.98 -37.82 63.61
N ALA A 74 -0.59 -36.71 64.22
CA ALA A 74 -0.86 -35.39 63.69
C ALA A 74 -0.16 -35.22 62.33
N GLN A 75 -0.85 -34.56 61.40
CA GLN A 75 -0.36 -34.37 60.06
C GLN A 75 0.47 -33.08 60.02
N ARG A 76 1.76 -33.19 59.73
CA ARG A 76 2.64 -32.03 59.60
C ARG A 76 2.37 -31.32 58.27
N LEU A 77 1.88 -30.08 58.32
CA LEU A 77 1.67 -29.24 57.14
C LEU A 77 2.86 -28.29 56.97
N GLU A 78 3.52 -28.40 55.82
CA GLU A 78 4.60 -27.48 55.43
C GLU A 78 4.05 -26.10 55.03
N PRO A 79 4.87 -25.02 55.05
CA PRO A 79 4.41 -23.68 54.66
C PRO A 79 3.80 -23.60 53.24
N THR A 80 4.24 -24.51 52.36
CA THR A 80 3.80 -24.61 50.96
C THR A 80 2.65 -25.58 50.76
N GLN A 81 2.10 -26.16 51.83
CA GLN A 81 1.06 -27.18 51.78
C GLN A 81 -0.24 -26.71 52.44
N TYR A 82 -1.34 -27.32 52.02
CA TYR A 82 -2.66 -27.21 52.65
C TYR A 82 -3.37 -28.56 52.60
N VAL A 83 -4.35 -28.75 53.47
CA VAL A 83 -5.20 -29.94 53.52
C VAL A 83 -6.67 -29.53 53.57
N ARG A 84 -7.49 -30.24 52.80
CA ARG A 84 -8.95 -30.15 52.88
C ARG A 84 -9.45 -31.19 53.87
N ILE A 85 -10.28 -30.76 54.80
CA ILE A 85 -10.84 -31.61 55.85
C ILE A 85 -12.36 -31.60 55.71
N MET A 86 -12.96 -32.78 55.70
CA MET A 86 -14.40 -32.96 55.75
C MET A 86 -14.78 -33.56 57.09
N ASP A 87 -15.67 -32.91 57.82
CA ASP A 87 -16.32 -33.51 58.98
C ASP A 87 -17.39 -34.51 58.50
N MET A 88 -17.23 -35.78 58.85
CA MET A 88 -18.14 -36.85 58.47
C MET A 88 -19.50 -36.79 59.18
N LEU A 89 -19.59 -36.06 60.29
CA LEU A 89 -20.84 -35.92 61.04
C LEU A 89 -21.71 -34.79 60.48
N SER A 90 -21.11 -33.62 60.24
CA SER A 90 -21.82 -32.44 59.73
C SER A 90 -21.78 -32.27 58.21
N GLY A 91 -20.86 -32.97 57.53
CA GLY A 91 -20.55 -32.76 56.11
C GLY A 91 -19.80 -31.44 55.83
N ALA A 92 -19.44 -30.67 56.86
CA ALA A 92 -18.77 -29.39 56.70
C ALA A 92 -17.34 -29.59 56.18
N LYS A 93 -17.00 -28.93 55.07
CA LYS A 93 -15.63 -28.87 54.56
C LYS A 93 -14.94 -27.61 55.04
N ARG A 94 -13.67 -27.75 55.44
CA ARG A 94 -12.78 -26.62 55.73
C ARG A 94 -11.38 -26.88 55.16
N VAL A 95 -10.61 -25.81 54.99
CA VAL A 95 -9.23 -25.89 54.50
C VAL A 95 -8.31 -25.36 55.56
N GLU A 96 -7.23 -26.08 55.80
CA GLU A 96 -6.22 -25.72 56.79
C GLU A 96 -4.88 -25.50 56.10
N GLU A 97 -4.29 -24.33 56.37
CA GLU A 97 -3.04 -23.90 55.77
C GLU A 97 -1.85 -24.20 56.68
N GLY A 98 -0.73 -24.63 56.09
CA GLY A 98 0.55 -24.67 56.79
C GLY A 98 1.22 -23.30 56.90
N PRO A 99 2.24 -23.13 57.78
CA PRO A 99 2.86 -24.19 58.58
C PRO A 99 2.16 -24.43 59.92
N LYS A 100 1.62 -25.63 60.12
CA LYS A 100 1.09 -26.06 61.42
C LYS A 100 1.10 -27.58 61.56
N LEU A 101 1.14 -28.04 62.80
CA LEU A 101 0.86 -29.43 63.14
C LEU A 101 -0.66 -29.60 63.22
N LEU A 102 -1.25 -30.25 62.22
CA LEU A 102 -2.69 -30.41 62.11
C LEU A 102 -3.16 -31.61 62.93
N PHE A 103 -3.96 -31.34 63.96
CA PHE A 103 -4.73 -32.34 64.69
C PHE A 103 -6.15 -32.42 64.11
N LEU A 104 -6.62 -33.65 63.86
CA LEU A 104 -7.97 -33.89 63.32
C LEU A 104 -8.98 -33.99 64.48
N ASN A 105 -10.18 -33.45 64.31
CA ASN A 105 -11.26 -33.67 65.26
C ASN A 105 -11.80 -35.12 65.16
N ALA A 106 -12.67 -35.49 66.08
CA ALA A 106 -13.20 -36.85 66.27
C ALA A 106 -13.81 -37.47 65.00
N TYR A 107 -14.47 -36.65 64.18
CA TYR A 107 -15.18 -37.07 62.99
C TYR A 107 -14.57 -36.51 61.69
N ASP A 108 -13.40 -35.88 61.78
CA ASP A 108 -12.74 -35.33 60.61
C ASP A 108 -12.06 -36.40 59.79
N GLN A 109 -12.24 -36.30 58.48
CA GLN A 109 -11.47 -37.01 57.47
C GLN A 109 -10.68 -35.99 56.65
N ALA A 110 -9.34 -36.10 56.69
CA ALA A 110 -8.44 -35.28 55.88
C ALA A 110 -8.21 -35.92 54.50
N GLU A 111 -8.21 -35.08 53.47
CA GLU A 111 -7.67 -35.43 52.16
C GLU A 111 -6.12 -35.45 52.18
N ALA A 112 -5.51 -35.91 51.09
CA ALA A 112 -4.06 -35.88 50.94
C ALA A 112 -3.48 -34.45 51.00
N ASN A 113 -2.24 -34.32 51.46
CA ASN A 113 -1.51 -33.05 51.43
C ASN A 113 -1.45 -32.50 50.00
N GLN A 114 -2.00 -31.30 49.79
CA GLN A 114 -1.94 -30.60 48.52
C GLN A 114 -0.97 -29.42 48.61
N THR A 115 -0.37 -29.04 47.48
CA THR A 115 0.56 -27.91 47.41
C THR A 115 -0.19 -26.62 47.10
N LYS A 116 0.11 -25.54 47.82
CA LYS A 116 -0.46 -24.22 47.58
C LYS A 116 -0.17 -23.78 46.14
N ILE A 117 -1.14 -23.14 45.52
CA ILE A 117 -1.04 -22.73 44.12
C ILE A 117 -0.27 -21.41 44.05
N VAL A 118 0.96 -21.48 43.56
CA VAL A 118 1.80 -20.28 43.34
C VAL A 118 1.51 -19.70 41.96
N LEU A 119 1.05 -18.44 41.92
CA LEU A 119 0.87 -17.69 40.68
C LEU A 119 2.02 -16.72 40.45
N LYS A 120 2.56 -16.72 39.23
CA LYS A 120 3.51 -15.72 38.76
C LYS A 120 2.80 -14.40 38.39
N LYS A 121 3.57 -13.33 38.19
CA LYS A 121 3.07 -11.97 37.89
C LYS A 121 2.14 -11.90 36.65
N ASP A 122 2.33 -12.80 35.70
CA ASP A 122 1.59 -12.91 34.43
C ASP A 122 0.53 -14.02 34.46
N GLN A 123 0.25 -14.60 35.62
CA GLN A 123 -0.68 -15.73 35.75
C GLN A 123 -1.89 -15.37 36.60
N TYR A 124 -3.01 -16.01 36.27
CA TYR A 124 -4.22 -15.96 37.08
C TYR A 124 -4.86 -17.35 37.19
N ILE A 125 -5.70 -17.52 38.19
CA ILE A 125 -6.54 -18.71 38.35
C ILE A 125 -7.98 -18.29 38.59
N ARG A 126 -8.90 -19.05 38.02
CA ARG A 126 -10.33 -18.91 38.26
C ARG A 126 -10.79 -20.04 39.15
N PHE A 127 -11.43 -19.67 40.26
CA PHE A 127 -12.16 -20.59 41.12
C PHE A 127 -13.64 -20.41 40.92
N VAL A 128 -14.36 -21.54 40.92
CA VAL A 128 -15.81 -21.59 40.96
C VAL A 128 -16.17 -22.36 42.22
N ASP A 129 -16.92 -21.73 43.11
CA ASP A 129 -17.49 -22.41 44.26
C ASP A 129 -18.62 -23.32 43.79
N ARG A 130 -18.50 -24.62 44.05
CA ARG A 130 -19.48 -25.62 43.65
C ARG A 130 -20.83 -25.48 44.37
N LEU A 131 -20.84 -24.86 45.56
CA LEU A 131 -22.04 -24.74 46.38
C LEU A 131 -22.83 -23.48 46.04
N THR A 132 -22.15 -22.35 45.88
CA THR A 132 -22.79 -21.05 45.57
C THR A 132 -22.79 -20.71 44.08
N GLY A 133 -21.96 -21.36 43.27
CA GLY A 133 -21.73 -21.02 41.86
C GLY A 133 -20.97 -19.70 41.68
N THR A 134 -20.45 -19.09 42.77
CA THR A 134 -19.72 -17.83 42.67
C THR A 134 -18.35 -18.04 42.05
N GLU A 135 -18.03 -17.24 41.04
CA GLU A 135 -16.72 -17.24 40.40
C GLU A 135 -15.84 -16.16 41.04
N ARG A 136 -14.58 -16.46 41.33
CA ARG A 136 -13.58 -15.44 41.65
C ARG A 136 -12.28 -15.68 40.88
N VAL A 137 -11.65 -14.60 40.44
CA VAL A 137 -10.38 -14.64 39.73
C VAL A 137 -9.30 -14.00 40.58
N LEU A 138 -8.22 -14.74 40.81
CA LEU A 138 -7.07 -14.28 41.58
C LEU A 138 -5.86 -14.12 40.64
N ARG A 139 -5.19 -12.97 40.74
CA ARG A 139 -4.09 -12.54 39.87
C ARG A 139 -2.78 -12.63 40.62
N GLY A 140 -1.70 -13.10 40.00
CA GLY A 140 -0.38 -13.12 40.64
C GLY A 140 0.28 -11.73 40.74
N PRO A 141 1.42 -11.63 41.45
CA PRO A 141 2.13 -12.70 42.12
C PRO A 141 1.58 -12.97 43.54
N GLN A 142 1.04 -14.16 43.78
CA GLN A 142 0.57 -14.57 45.11
C GLN A 142 0.49 -16.10 45.22
N THR A 143 0.59 -16.60 46.44
CA THR A 143 0.36 -18.01 46.78
C THR A 143 -1.06 -18.15 47.29
N ILE A 144 -1.85 -19.01 46.64
CA ILE A 144 -3.28 -19.14 46.89
C ILE A 144 -3.60 -20.52 47.41
N VAL A 145 -4.51 -20.57 48.37
CA VAL A 145 -5.17 -21.78 48.81
C VAL A 145 -6.62 -21.74 48.34
N PRO A 146 -7.09 -22.74 47.57
CA PRO A 146 -8.49 -22.84 47.20
C PRO A 146 -9.38 -22.98 48.44
N GLY A 147 -10.56 -22.38 48.42
CA GLY A 147 -11.58 -22.57 49.43
C GLY A 147 -12.11 -24.03 49.51
N PRO A 148 -12.92 -24.35 50.53
CA PRO A 148 -13.35 -25.73 50.79
C PRO A 148 -14.18 -26.36 49.67
N TRP A 149 -14.96 -25.53 48.96
CA TRP A 149 -15.84 -25.91 47.86
C TRP A 149 -15.40 -25.34 46.51
N GLU A 150 -14.22 -24.73 46.47
CA GLU A 150 -13.70 -24.11 45.26
C GLU A 150 -12.99 -25.13 44.38
N GLU A 151 -13.39 -25.15 43.11
CA GLU A 151 -12.77 -25.95 42.08
C GLU A 151 -12.32 -25.03 40.93
N SER A 152 -11.19 -25.36 40.29
CA SER A 152 -10.68 -24.62 39.14
C SER A 152 -10.73 -25.51 37.90
N ALA A 153 -11.68 -25.29 36.99
CA ALA A 153 -11.87 -26.13 35.81
C ALA A 153 -10.67 -26.10 34.84
N GLN A 154 -10.01 -24.96 34.71
CA GLN A 154 -8.92 -24.74 33.73
C GLN A 154 -7.55 -24.53 34.38
N GLY A 155 -7.45 -24.67 35.71
CA GLY A 155 -6.21 -24.48 36.45
C GLY A 155 -5.56 -23.11 36.24
N ARG A 156 -4.23 -23.08 36.17
CA ARG A 156 -3.42 -21.86 36.01
C ARG A 156 -3.49 -21.36 34.57
N GLN A 157 -3.85 -20.10 34.38
CA GLN A 157 -3.96 -19.45 33.07
C GLN A 157 -2.95 -18.31 32.96
N GLN A 158 -2.51 -18.04 31.73
CA GLN A 158 -1.68 -16.88 31.43
C GLN A 158 -2.55 -15.68 31.07
N ALA A 159 -2.20 -14.53 31.64
CA ALA A 159 -2.82 -13.26 31.30
C ALA A 159 -2.46 -12.86 29.87
N LYS A 160 -3.36 -12.12 29.22
CA LYS A 160 -3.16 -11.67 27.84
C LYS A 160 -2.43 -10.34 27.82
N PHE A 161 -1.41 -10.24 26.98
CA PHE A 161 -0.63 -9.01 26.87
C PHE A 161 -1.21 -8.12 25.78
N VAL A 162 -1.70 -6.95 26.19
CA VAL A 162 -2.30 -5.94 25.32
C VAL A 162 -1.26 -4.90 25.01
N ASN A 163 -0.89 -4.81 23.73
CA ASN A 163 0.06 -3.84 23.21
C ASN A 163 -0.67 -2.67 22.54
N ARG A 164 0.09 -1.74 21.94
CA ARG A 164 -0.50 -0.74 21.04
C ARG A 164 -1.12 -1.34 19.78
N ASP A 165 -0.64 -2.53 19.37
CA ASP A 165 -1.07 -3.23 18.16
C ASP A 165 -2.00 -4.43 18.44
N SER A 166 -2.32 -4.72 19.70
CA SER A 166 -3.24 -5.80 20.07
C SER A 166 -4.33 -5.29 21.00
N ALA A 167 -5.52 -5.87 20.88
CA ALA A 167 -6.66 -5.61 21.73
C ALA A 167 -7.36 -6.93 22.07
N VAL A 168 -8.08 -6.98 23.19
CA VAL A 168 -8.74 -8.21 23.64
C VAL A 168 -10.24 -7.98 23.70
N VAL A 169 -11.01 -8.89 23.10
CA VAL A 169 -12.47 -8.89 23.21
C VAL A 169 -12.87 -9.73 24.40
N VAL A 170 -13.63 -9.11 25.30
CA VAL A 170 -14.04 -9.67 26.58
C VAL A 170 -15.55 -9.81 26.60
N LEU A 171 -16.02 -11.02 26.90
CA LEU A 171 -17.43 -11.33 27.12
C LEU A 171 -17.73 -11.33 28.61
N ASN A 172 -18.71 -10.53 29.02
CA ASN A 172 -19.32 -10.65 30.34
C ASN A 172 -20.35 -11.79 30.32
N LYS A 173 -20.15 -12.83 31.14
CA LYS A 173 -21.07 -13.97 31.26
C LYS A 173 -22.41 -13.60 31.90
N VAL A 174 -22.46 -12.53 32.70
CA VAL A 174 -23.70 -12.11 33.39
C VAL A 174 -24.67 -11.49 32.40
N ASP A 175 -24.21 -10.47 31.66
CA ASP A 175 -25.07 -9.70 30.76
C ASP A 175 -25.02 -10.18 29.30
N GLY A 176 -24.08 -11.08 28.97
CA GLY A 176 -23.80 -11.49 27.58
C GLY A 176 -23.15 -10.40 26.72
N THR A 177 -22.79 -9.26 27.31
CA THR A 177 -22.22 -8.12 26.59
C THR A 177 -20.74 -8.32 26.28
N GLN A 178 -20.33 -7.92 25.09
CA GLN A 178 -18.93 -7.94 24.66
C GLN A 178 -18.37 -6.52 24.67
N ARG A 179 -17.15 -6.37 25.20
CA ARG A 179 -16.40 -5.11 25.19
C ARG A 179 -14.99 -5.33 24.65
N LEU A 180 -14.48 -4.33 23.94
CA LEU A 180 -13.11 -4.31 23.48
C LEU A 180 -12.23 -3.63 24.53
N HIS A 181 -11.14 -4.26 24.92
CA HIS A 181 -10.13 -3.68 25.80
C HIS A 181 -8.86 -3.34 25.03
N THR A 182 -8.51 -2.06 24.99
CA THR A 182 -7.39 -1.51 24.21
C THR A 182 -6.28 -0.90 25.06
N THR A 183 -6.45 -0.85 26.39
CA THR A 183 -5.45 -0.24 27.28
C THR A 183 -4.18 -1.09 27.29
N PRO A 184 -3.01 -0.51 26.96
CA PRO A 184 -1.76 -1.25 26.97
C PRO A 184 -1.43 -1.78 28.37
N GLY A 185 -1.05 -3.05 28.47
CA GLY A 185 -0.70 -3.71 29.71
C GLY A 185 -1.07 -5.18 29.75
N VAL A 186 -0.82 -5.81 30.89
CA VAL A 186 -1.25 -7.20 31.13
C VAL A 186 -2.73 -7.18 31.50
N PHE A 187 -3.55 -7.80 30.67
CA PHE A 187 -4.99 -7.90 30.87
C PHE A 187 -5.35 -9.18 31.63
N PHE A 188 -6.10 -8.99 32.72
CA PHE A 188 -6.65 -10.07 33.55
C PHE A 188 -8.17 -10.04 33.50
N PRO A 189 -8.84 -11.16 33.15
CA PRO A 189 -10.29 -11.24 33.18
C PRO A 189 -10.83 -11.11 34.61
N SER A 190 -12.01 -10.50 34.76
CA SER A 190 -12.75 -10.45 36.02
C SER A 190 -13.51 -11.76 36.32
N ALA A 191 -14.09 -11.86 37.52
CA ALA A 191 -14.86 -13.00 38.03
C ALA A 191 -15.86 -13.61 37.03
N TYR A 192 -16.52 -12.79 36.21
CA TYR A 192 -17.50 -13.26 35.21
C TYR A 192 -17.13 -12.88 33.77
N GLU A 193 -15.90 -12.44 33.55
CA GLU A 193 -15.42 -12.08 32.22
C GLU A 193 -14.62 -13.22 31.60
N THR A 194 -14.82 -13.45 30.32
CA THR A 194 -14.07 -14.44 29.54
C THR A 194 -13.47 -13.77 28.32
N VAL A 195 -12.22 -14.07 28.01
CA VAL A 195 -11.57 -13.62 26.78
C VAL A 195 -12.05 -14.51 25.65
N LEU A 196 -12.65 -13.91 24.62
CA LEU A 196 -13.08 -14.63 23.42
C LEU A 196 -11.97 -14.69 22.39
N GLU A 197 -11.44 -13.53 22.03
CA GLU A 197 -10.49 -13.39 20.94
C GLU A 197 -9.53 -12.22 21.18
N GLU A 198 -8.37 -12.33 20.54
CA GLU A 198 -7.36 -11.29 20.46
C GLU A 198 -7.43 -10.69 19.06
N ARG A 199 -7.57 -9.36 18.98
CA ARG A 199 -7.68 -8.62 17.74
C ARG A 199 -6.41 -7.82 17.51
N SER A 200 -5.91 -7.86 16.28
CA SER A 200 -4.82 -7.02 15.83
C SER A 200 -5.33 -5.63 15.44
N LEU A 201 -4.46 -4.62 15.56
CA LEU A 201 -4.71 -3.29 15.05
C LEU A 201 -4.73 -3.31 13.52
N ILE A 202 -5.83 -2.84 12.93
CA ILE A 202 -5.96 -2.69 11.49
C ILE A 202 -5.39 -1.33 11.13
N ARG A 203 -4.40 -1.31 10.24
CA ARG A 203 -3.78 -0.09 9.71
C ARG A 203 -4.27 0.11 8.29
N VAL A 204 -4.87 1.27 8.02
CA VAL A 204 -5.37 1.64 6.70
C VAL A 204 -4.32 2.52 6.03
N LEU A 205 -3.80 2.09 4.87
CA LEU A 205 -2.81 2.88 4.14
C LEU A 205 -3.42 4.18 3.58
N PRO A 206 -2.61 5.21 3.25
CA PRO A 206 -3.12 6.49 2.76
C PRO A 206 -4.03 6.42 1.53
N HIS A 207 -3.87 5.37 0.71
CA HIS A 207 -4.66 5.15 -0.49
C HIS A 207 -5.77 4.11 -0.29
N GLU A 208 -5.92 3.57 0.91
CA GLU A 208 -6.91 2.54 1.23
C GLU A 208 -8.06 3.14 2.02
N THR A 209 -9.22 2.52 1.83
CA THR A 209 -10.41 2.77 2.63
C THR A 209 -11.04 1.44 2.99
N MET A 210 -11.40 1.30 4.26
CA MET A 210 -12.07 0.13 4.81
C MET A 210 -13.42 0.52 5.36
N VAL A 211 -14.38 -0.39 5.21
CA VAL A 211 -15.75 -0.15 5.64
C VAL A 211 -16.12 -1.18 6.67
N VAL A 212 -16.61 -0.69 7.80
CA VAL A 212 -17.00 -1.48 8.95
C VAL A 212 -18.49 -1.31 9.16
N ARG A 213 -19.22 -2.42 9.26
CA ARG A 213 -20.62 -2.42 9.65
C ARG A 213 -20.73 -2.61 11.15
N ASN A 214 -21.32 -1.63 11.83
CA ASN A 214 -21.55 -1.69 13.27
C ASN A 214 -22.76 -2.59 13.61
N LYS A 215 -22.97 -2.93 14.88
CA LYS A 215 -24.10 -3.71 15.41
C LYS A 215 -25.48 -3.17 15.01
N PHE A 216 -25.59 -1.86 14.81
CA PHE A 216 -26.84 -1.20 14.39
C PHE A 216 -27.04 -1.22 12.87
N GLY A 217 -26.16 -1.88 12.12
CA GLY A 217 -26.18 -1.92 10.67
C GLY A 217 -25.68 -0.64 9.98
N ARG A 218 -25.20 0.36 10.74
CA ARG A 218 -24.59 1.58 10.18
C ARG A 218 -23.18 1.30 9.67
N TYR A 219 -22.84 1.88 8.53
CA TYR A 219 -21.50 1.81 7.94
C TYR A 219 -20.60 2.91 8.51
N LEU A 220 -19.43 2.52 8.99
CA LEU A 220 -18.33 3.37 9.46
C LEU A 220 -17.20 3.26 8.45
N ILE A 221 -16.74 4.39 7.95
CA ILE A 221 -15.71 4.45 6.91
C ILE A 221 -14.39 4.89 7.55
N TYR A 222 -13.35 4.10 7.33
CA TYR A 222 -11.99 4.35 7.79
C TYR A 222 -11.11 4.56 6.56
N SER A 223 -10.50 5.73 6.42
CA SER A 223 -9.67 6.07 5.26
C SER A 223 -8.31 6.56 5.73
N GLY A 224 -7.24 6.05 5.15
CA GLY A 224 -5.89 6.45 5.51
C GLY A 224 -5.50 7.85 4.99
N ALA A 225 -6.27 8.42 4.07
CA ALA A 225 -6.00 9.74 3.48
C ALA A 225 -6.32 10.93 4.42
N GLY A 226 -6.90 10.69 5.60
CA GLY A 226 -7.17 11.73 6.60
C GLY A 226 -8.31 12.68 6.27
N GLY A 227 -9.24 12.30 5.36
CA GLY A 227 -10.44 13.08 5.02
C GLY A 227 -11.58 12.96 6.05
N ASN A 228 -12.85 12.99 5.60
CA ASN A 228 -14.08 12.81 6.40
C ASN A 228 -14.18 11.44 7.14
N ALA A 229 -13.11 10.66 7.21
CA ALA A 229 -13.07 9.30 7.71
C ALA A 229 -12.39 9.22 9.08
N THR A 230 -12.81 8.21 9.85
CA THR A 230 -12.50 8.04 11.27
C THR A 230 -11.09 7.48 11.52
N GLY A 231 -10.04 8.19 11.11
CA GLY A 231 -8.64 7.87 11.45
C GLY A 231 -7.96 6.80 10.58
N THR A 232 -6.63 6.71 10.73
CA THR A 232 -5.72 5.89 9.91
C THR A 232 -5.49 4.48 10.42
N SER A 233 -5.85 4.21 11.68
CA SER A 233 -5.76 2.90 12.30
C SER A 233 -6.84 2.73 13.34
N PHE A 234 -7.40 1.52 13.43
CA PHE A 234 -8.49 1.23 14.34
C PHE A 234 -8.49 -0.25 14.74
N PHE A 235 -9.15 -0.54 15.85
CA PHE A 235 -9.51 -1.90 16.23
C PHE A 235 -10.96 -2.15 15.85
N LEU A 236 -11.24 -3.33 15.30
CA LEU A 236 -12.63 -3.72 15.03
C LEU A 236 -13.38 -3.80 16.38
N GLY A 237 -14.55 -3.18 16.47
CA GLY A 237 -15.41 -3.25 17.67
C GLY A 237 -16.08 -4.62 17.83
N PRO A 238 -16.51 -5.02 19.04
CA PRO A 238 -16.84 -6.41 19.36
C PRO A 238 -17.89 -7.03 18.43
N TYR A 239 -18.91 -6.26 18.06
CA TYR A 239 -19.99 -6.68 17.16
C TYR A 239 -19.83 -6.15 15.73
N ASP A 240 -18.74 -5.44 15.47
CA ASP A 240 -18.48 -4.84 14.18
C ASP A 240 -17.88 -5.88 13.24
N LYS A 241 -18.28 -5.82 11.97
CA LYS A 241 -17.75 -6.70 10.93
C LYS A 241 -17.24 -5.86 9.76
N LEU A 242 -16.16 -6.32 9.14
CA LEU A 242 -15.73 -5.76 7.87
C LEU A 242 -16.77 -6.07 6.80
N VAL A 243 -17.06 -5.09 5.96
CA VAL A 243 -17.95 -5.29 4.81
C VAL A 243 -17.14 -5.97 3.72
N GLU A 244 -17.59 -7.16 3.35
CA GLU A 244 -17.09 -7.89 2.19
C GLU A 244 -17.94 -7.50 0.98
N MET A 245 -17.30 -7.12 -0.12
CA MET A 245 -17.94 -6.80 -1.39
C MET A 245 -17.44 -7.77 -2.46
N GLU A 246 -18.26 -8.08 -3.46
CA GLU A 246 -17.87 -8.92 -4.58
C GLU A 246 -17.77 -8.07 -5.84
N TRP A 247 -16.55 -7.80 -6.31
CA TRP A 247 -16.33 -6.98 -7.49
C TRP A 247 -15.99 -7.85 -8.69
N SER A 248 -16.49 -7.46 -9.86
CA SER A 248 -16.14 -8.14 -11.11
C SER A 248 -14.73 -7.77 -11.55
N VAL A 249 -13.88 -8.78 -11.74
CA VAL A 249 -12.55 -8.69 -12.33
C VAL A 249 -12.64 -9.20 -13.76
N PHE A 250 -12.34 -8.30 -14.69
CA PHE A 250 -12.29 -8.59 -16.12
C PHE A 250 -10.85 -8.95 -16.48
N SER A 251 -10.63 -10.21 -16.85
CA SER A 251 -9.31 -10.67 -17.27
C SER A 251 -8.93 -10.14 -18.64
N ALA A 252 -7.63 -9.98 -18.87
CA ALA A 252 -7.09 -9.85 -20.21
C ALA A 252 -7.55 -11.05 -21.07
N PRO A 253 -8.04 -10.81 -22.29
CA PRO A 253 -8.22 -11.91 -23.24
C PRO A 253 -6.84 -12.52 -23.55
N SER A 254 -6.77 -13.85 -23.58
CA SER A 254 -5.53 -14.59 -23.88
C SER A 254 -5.70 -15.34 -25.20
N ASP A 255 -4.60 -15.67 -25.87
CA ASP A 255 -4.63 -16.42 -27.14
C ASP A 255 -5.35 -17.78 -27.01
N VAL A 256 -5.44 -18.31 -25.79
CA VAL A 256 -6.09 -19.59 -25.46
C VAL A 256 -7.61 -19.43 -25.27
N ASN A 257 -8.05 -18.31 -24.67
CA ASN A 257 -9.45 -18.02 -24.41
C ASN A 257 -9.83 -16.69 -25.08
N PRO A 258 -10.44 -16.72 -26.29
CA PRO A 258 -10.79 -15.52 -27.03
C PRO A 258 -11.97 -14.74 -26.40
N VAL A 259 -12.63 -15.30 -25.39
CA VAL A 259 -13.74 -14.68 -24.65
C VAL A 259 -13.22 -14.22 -23.27
N GLN A 260 -13.54 -12.97 -22.90
CA GLN A 260 -13.19 -12.46 -21.57
C GLN A 260 -13.84 -13.30 -20.48
N THR A 261 -13.04 -13.74 -19.52
CA THR A 261 -13.54 -14.43 -18.33
C THR A 261 -13.86 -13.38 -17.27
N ILE A 262 -15.11 -13.35 -16.83
CA ILE A 262 -15.56 -12.48 -15.75
C ILE A 262 -15.53 -13.32 -14.47
N THR A 263 -14.66 -12.94 -13.55
CA THR A 263 -14.57 -13.56 -12.22
C THR A 263 -14.99 -12.55 -11.17
N LYS A 264 -15.51 -13.02 -10.04
CA LYS A 264 -15.81 -12.15 -8.89
C LYS A 264 -14.72 -12.33 -7.85
N GLU A 265 -14.18 -11.21 -7.36
CA GLU A 265 -13.19 -11.18 -6.28
C GLU A 265 -13.82 -10.54 -5.04
N THR A 266 -13.58 -11.14 -3.87
CA THR A 266 -14.02 -10.60 -2.58
C THR A 266 -13.07 -9.50 -2.13
N VAL A 267 -13.55 -8.26 -2.14
CA VAL A 267 -12.81 -7.06 -1.76
C VAL A 267 -13.25 -6.60 -0.37
N THR A 268 -12.31 -6.55 0.57
CA THR A 268 -12.50 -6.00 1.93
C THR A 268 -11.81 -4.65 2.11
N VAL A 269 -10.75 -4.41 1.32
CA VAL A 269 -9.95 -3.17 1.33
C VAL A 269 -10.12 -2.47 -0.01
N ILE A 270 -10.64 -1.24 0.02
CA ILE A 270 -10.85 -0.43 -1.17
C ILE A 270 -9.61 0.42 -1.41
N ASP A 271 -8.78 0.04 -2.38
CA ASP A 271 -7.78 0.94 -2.97
C ASP A 271 -8.46 2.05 -3.78
N MET A 272 -8.18 3.31 -3.40
CA MET A 272 -8.69 4.57 -3.98
C MET A 272 -7.86 5.06 -5.18
N ARG A 273 -6.75 4.40 -5.50
CA ARG A 273 -5.96 4.72 -6.70
C ARG A 273 -6.69 4.31 -7.97
N VAL A 274 -6.13 4.76 -9.08
CA VAL A 274 -6.59 4.41 -10.42
C VAL A 274 -6.39 2.91 -10.64
N ARG A 275 -7.49 2.25 -10.97
CA ARG A 275 -7.58 0.86 -11.40
C ARG A 275 -7.82 0.83 -12.90
N LYS A 276 -7.39 -0.26 -13.53
CA LYS A 276 -7.70 -0.54 -14.93
C LYS A 276 -8.67 -1.69 -15.03
N VAL A 277 -9.59 -1.59 -15.98
CA VAL A 277 -10.47 -2.68 -16.40
C VAL A 277 -10.29 -2.87 -17.88
N GLU A 278 -9.99 -4.10 -18.29
CA GLU A 278 -9.81 -4.46 -19.69
C GLU A 278 -11.14 -4.91 -20.28
N TYR A 279 -11.44 -4.48 -21.49
CA TYR A 279 -12.66 -4.86 -22.19
C TYR A 279 -12.35 -5.43 -23.57
N GLN A 280 -13.16 -6.40 -23.98
CA GLN A 280 -13.25 -6.89 -25.33
C GLN A 280 -14.70 -7.15 -25.65
N TYR A 281 -15.21 -6.52 -26.70
CA TYR A 281 -16.56 -6.79 -27.18
C TYR A 281 -16.68 -6.52 -28.67
N GLU A 282 -17.71 -7.11 -29.25
CA GLU A 282 -18.08 -6.94 -30.65
C GLU A 282 -19.11 -5.81 -30.76
N VAL A 283 -18.86 -4.92 -31.72
CA VAL A 283 -19.69 -3.77 -32.05
C VAL A 283 -19.91 -3.75 -33.55
N ARG A 284 -21.06 -3.24 -33.97
CA ARG A 284 -21.42 -3.09 -35.37
C ARG A 284 -21.46 -1.61 -35.70
N THR A 285 -20.75 -1.21 -36.74
CA THR A 285 -20.79 0.15 -37.29
C THR A 285 -22.05 0.38 -38.10
N ASN A 286 -22.32 1.63 -38.47
CA ASN A 286 -23.50 2.02 -39.23
C ASN A 286 -23.54 1.37 -40.63
N ASP A 287 -22.37 1.14 -41.24
CA ASP A 287 -22.17 0.44 -42.50
C ASP A 287 -22.15 -1.09 -42.36
N ASN A 288 -22.67 -1.63 -41.25
CA ASN A 288 -22.84 -3.07 -41.05
C ASN A 288 -21.52 -3.87 -41.00
N VAL A 289 -20.45 -3.25 -40.50
CA VAL A 289 -19.18 -3.96 -40.28
C VAL A 289 -19.07 -4.37 -38.81
N ASN A 290 -18.87 -5.67 -38.57
CA ASN A 290 -18.66 -6.19 -37.23
C ASN A 290 -17.19 -6.02 -36.83
N LEU A 291 -16.96 -5.16 -35.85
CA LEU A 291 -15.66 -4.88 -35.26
C LEU A 291 -15.58 -5.49 -33.87
N ARG A 292 -14.45 -6.10 -33.56
CA ARG A 292 -14.05 -6.50 -32.22
C ARG A 292 -13.12 -5.43 -31.67
N LEU A 293 -13.55 -4.74 -30.63
CA LEU A 293 -12.76 -3.70 -29.97
C LEU A 293 -12.19 -4.25 -28.68
N GLN A 294 -10.91 -3.98 -28.45
CA GLN A 294 -10.20 -4.27 -27.22
C GLN A 294 -9.62 -2.98 -26.65
N GLY A 295 -9.70 -2.81 -25.34
CA GLY A 295 -9.21 -1.60 -24.70
C GLY A 295 -9.12 -1.70 -23.19
N THR A 296 -8.74 -0.57 -22.60
CA THR A 296 -8.59 -0.39 -21.16
C THR A 296 -9.38 0.84 -20.72
N ILE A 297 -10.08 0.72 -19.59
CA ILE A 297 -10.76 1.80 -18.91
C ILE A 297 -10.03 2.06 -17.61
N PHE A 298 -9.56 3.29 -17.42
CA PHE A 298 -8.93 3.74 -16.19
C PHE A 298 -9.96 4.46 -15.33
N TRP A 299 -10.17 3.97 -14.11
CA TRP A 299 -11.17 4.50 -13.19
C TRP A 299 -10.67 4.45 -11.75
N LYS A 300 -11.22 5.28 -10.88
CA LYS A 300 -10.91 5.30 -9.45
C LYS A 300 -12.18 5.55 -8.64
N ILE A 301 -12.14 5.17 -7.37
CA ILE A 301 -13.22 5.49 -6.42
C ILE A 301 -12.88 6.82 -5.76
N THR A 302 -13.87 7.70 -5.69
CA THR A 302 -13.74 9.02 -5.06
C THR A 302 -14.52 9.11 -3.76
N ASP A 303 -15.74 8.55 -3.73
CA ASP A 303 -16.62 8.56 -2.56
C ASP A 303 -17.14 7.16 -2.26
N VAL A 304 -16.48 6.49 -1.31
CA VAL A 304 -16.82 5.15 -0.85
C VAL A 304 -18.21 5.09 -0.20
N SER A 305 -18.66 6.17 0.44
CA SER A 305 -19.99 6.18 1.08
C SER A 305 -21.09 6.03 0.04
N ARG A 306 -20.95 6.73 -1.09
CA ARG A 306 -21.90 6.63 -2.19
C ARG A 306 -21.83 5.27 -2.88
N THR A 307 -20.62 4.76 -3.10
CA THR A 307 -20.42 3.45 -3.73
C THR A 307 -21.23 2.37 -3.01
N ILE A 308 -21.08 2.26 -1.70
CA ILE A 308 -21.74 1.21 -0.91
C ILE A 308 -23.25 1.37 -0.84
N SER A 309 -23.75 2.61 -0.94
CA SER A 309 -25.19 2.85 -0.93
C SER A 309 -25.89 2.57 -2.27
N MET A 310 -25.14 2.61 -3.38
CA MET A 310 -25.71 2.66 -4.72
C MET A 310 -25.33 1.46 -5.60
N THR A 311 -24.20 0.79 -5.34
CA THR A 311 -23.75 -0.35 -6.12
C THR A 311 -23.01 -1.39 -5.28
N ASP A 312 -23.24 -2.65 -5.63
CA ASP A 312 -22.50 -3.79 -5.07
C ASP A 312 -21.21 -4.06 -5.87
N ASP A 313 -21.18 -3.69 -7.16
CA ASP A 313 -20.07 -3.96 -8.08
C ASP A 313 -19.71 -2.71 -8.92
N PRO A 314 -18.86 -1.81 -8.40
CA PRO A 314 -18.46 -0.60 -9.11
C PRO A 314 -17.68 -0.90 -10.40
N ALA A 315 -16.91 -1.99 -10.43
CA ALA A 315 -16.11 -2.35 -11.60
C ALA A 315 -17.02 -2.80 -12.75
N GLY A 316 -18.00 -3.66 -12.45
CA GLY A 316 -19.01 -4.09 -13.41
C GLY A 316 -19.84 -2.93 -13.95
N ASP A 317 -20.29 -2.03 -13.07
CA ASP A 317 -21.07 -0.85 -13.48
C ASP A 317 -20.30 0.06 -14.44
N VAL A 318 -19.02 0.33 -14.16
CA VAL A 318 -18.14 1.09 -15.05
C VAL A 318 -18.01 0.38 -16.41
N TRP A 319 -17.77 -0.93 -16.41
CA TRP A 319 -17.62 -1.71 -17.62
C TRP A 319 -18.89 -1.70 -18.49
N HIS A 320 -20.06 -1.98 -17.91
CA HIS A 320 -21.34 -2.05 -18.63
C HIS A 320 -21.75 -0.68 -19.18
N HIS A 321 -21.55 0.38 -18.41
CA HIS A 321 -21.91 1.73 -18.84
C HIS A 321 -20.97 2.25 -19.93
N ALA A 322 -19.64 2.10 -19.75
CA ALA A 322 -18.63 2.41 -20.77
C ALA A 322 -18.88 1.67 -22.09
N ARG A 323 -19.12 0.36 -21.99
CA ARG A 323 -19.46 -0.49 -23.16
C ARG A 323 -20.68 0.03 -23.89
N SER A 324 -21.76 0.32 -23.17
CA SER A 324 -23.02 0.78 -23.78
C SER A 324 -22.83 2.09 -24.55
N ALA A 325 -22.11 3.06 -23.98
CA ALA A 325 -21.87 4.33 -24.67
C ALA A 325 -20.94 4.18 -25.88
N LEU A 326 -19.89 3.37 -25.78
CA LEU A 326 -18.99 3.15 -26.91
C LEU A 326 -19.72 2.42 -28.05
N ILE A 327 -20.56 1.42 -27.73
CA ILE A 327 -21.40 0.75 -28.74
C ILE A 327 -22.31 1.75 -29.43
N GLN A 328 -22.98 2.63 -28.67
CA GLN A 328 -23.87 3.66 -29.22
C GLN A 328 -23.14 4.71 -30.08
N ALA A 329 -21.88 4.99 -29.79
CA ALA A 329 -21.09 5.94 -30.57
C ALA A 329 -20.58 5.33 -31.86
N VAL A 330 -20.06 4.09 -31.80
CA VAL A 330 -19.55 3.38 -32.98
C VAL A 330 -20.69 2.98 -33.92
N SER A 331 -21.86 2.62 -33.39
CA SER A 331 -23.02 2.29 -34.24
C SER A 331 -23.57 3.46 -35.05
N LYS A 332 -23.20 4.71 -34.70
CA LYS A 332 -23.59 5.93 -35.44
C LYS A 332 -22.55 6.35 -36.47
N ALA A 333 -21.36 5.75 -36.46
CA ALA A 333 -20.28 6.09 -37.36
C ALA A 333 -20.08 4.97 -38.40
N ASP A 334 -19.75 5.36 -39.63
CA ASP A 334 -19.27 4.44 -40.66
C ASP A 334 -17.81 4.05 -40.40
N LEU A 335 -17.34 2.94 -40.97
CA LEU A 335 -16.00 2.43 -40.74
C LEU A 335 -14.88 3.43 -41.10
N ASP A 336 -14.97 4.12 -42.25
CA ASP A 336 -13.94 5.11 -42.65
C ASP A 336 -13.87 6.29 -41.67
N THR A 337 -15.04 6.77 -41.20
CA THR A 337 -15.11 7.84 -40.20
C THR A 337 -14.54 7.37 -38.86
N PHE A 338 -14.85 6.13 -38.46
CA PHE A 338 -14.28 5.50 -37.27
C PHE A 338 -12.75 5.43 -37.36
N MET A 339 -12.20 4.93 -38.46
CA MET A 339 -10.74 4.77 -38.64
C MET A 339 -9.98 6.11 -38.58
N ARG A 340 -10.54 7.18 -39.13
CA ARG A 340 -9.89 8.50 -39.16
C ARG A 340 -10.03 9.28 -37.86
N SER A 341 -11.15 9.10 -37.16
CA SER A 341 -11.55 9.94 -36.01
C SER A 341 -11.79 9.14 -34.73
N PHE A 342 -11.28 7.90 -34.68
CA PHE A 342 -11.45 6.97 -33.56
C PHE A 342 -11.21 7.61 -32.19
N ASN A 343 -10.05 8.26 -32.00
CA ASN A 343 -9.70 8.93 -30.74
C ASN A 343 -10.70 10.03 -30.37
N ALA A 344 -11.18 10.79 -31.35
CA ALA A 344 -12.15 11.86 -31.12
C ALA A 344 -13.54 11.31 -30.77
N LEU A 345 -13.97 10.24 -31.43
CA LEU A 345 -15.25 9.57 -31.15
C LEU A 345 -15.29 9.04 -29.71
N VAL A 346 -14.25 8.36 -29.27
CA VAL A 346 -14.13 7.86 -27.88
C VAL A 346 -14.19 9.01 -26.87
N GLN A 347 -13.47 10.11 -27.11
CA GLN A 347 -13.48 11.28 -26.23
C GLN A 347 -14.83 11.99 -26.18
N VAL A 348 -15.55 12.09 -27.30
CA VAL A 348 -16.90 12.67 -27.33
C VAL A 348 -17.87 11.80 -26.54
N SER A 349 -17.80 10.49 -26.72
CA SER A 349 -18.64 9.52 -26.00
C SER A 349 -18.39 9.59 -24.50
N PHE A 350 -17.11 9.67 -24.12
CA PHE A 350 -16.68 9.82 -22.74
C PHE A 350 -17.21 11.12 -22.10
N ARG A 351 -17.12 12.26 -22.79
CA ARG A 351 -17.66 13.55 -22.29
C ARG A 351 -19.17 13.52 -22.10
N GLN A 352 -19.90 12.85 -23.02
CA GLN A 352 -21.34 12.68 -22.89
C GLN A 352 -21.69 11.83 -21.66
N GLN A 353 -20.94 10.76 -21.39
CA GLN A 353 -21.14 9.95 -20.20
C GLN A 353 -20.83 10.69 -18.90
N ALA A 354 -19.78 11.52 -18.89
CA ALA A 354 -19.45 12.32 -17.73
C ALA A 354 -20.59 13.29 -17.34
N ALA A 355 -21.39 13.73 -18.31
CA ALA A 355 -22.52 14.65 -18.10
C ALA A 355 -23.79 13.96 -17.56
N ASP A 356 -23.96 12.65 -17.74
CA ASP A 356 -25.15 11.89 -17.30
C ASP A 356 -25.20 11.70 -15.76
N GLY A 357 -24.09 11.94 -15.05
CA GLY A 357 -24.03 11.86 -13.60
C GLY A 357 -24.08 10.42 -13.04
N PHE A 358 -24.18 9.40 -13.89
CA PHE A 358 -24.18 7.97 -13.51
C PHE A 358 -23.00 7.60 -12.59
N TYR A 359 -21.78 8.04 -12.93
CA TYR A 359 -20.57 7.76 -12.15
C TYR A 359 -20.54 8.54 -10.82
N VAL A 360 -21.01 9.80 -10.83
CA VAL A 360 -21.05 10.67 -9.64
C VAL A 360 -22.02 10.16 -8.58
N GLN A 361 -23.15 9.58 -9.00
CA GLN A 361 -24.12 8.95 -8.10
C GLN A 361 -23.54 7.72 -7.39
N ARG A 362 -22.63 6.99 -8.05
CA ARG A 362 -21.95 5.80 -7.51
C ARG A 362 -20.63 6.11 -6.80
N GLY A 363 -20.21 7.38 -6.75
CA GLY A 363 -18.94 7.78 -6.14
C GLY A 363 -17.70 7.31 -6.91
N VAL A 364 -17.84 7.04 -8.22
CA VAL A 364 -16.78 6.58 -9.10
C VAL A 364 -16.39 7.68 -10.08
N GLU A 365 -15.11 7.76 -10.44
CA GLU A 365 -14.59 8.66 -11.47
C GLU A 365 -13.83 7.84 -12.51
N VAL A 366 -14.28 7.90 -13.77
CA VAL A 366 -13.53 7.35 -14.90
C VAL A 366 -12.58 8.44 -15.39
N GLN A 367 -11.30 8.13 -15.56
CA GLN A 367 -10.28 9.09 -15.99
C GLN A 367 -10.07 9.09 -17.50
N SER A 368 -9.91 7.90 -18.08
CA SER A 368 -9.71 7.75 -19.51
C SER A 368 -10.20 6.37 -19.98
N MET A 369 -10.52 6.32 -21.26
CA MET A 369 -10.85 5.08 -21.98
C MET A 369 -10.01 5.04 -23.25
N GLU A 370 -9.28 3.96 -23.43
CA GLU A 370 -8.33 3.76 -24.52
C GLU A 370 -8.65 2.45 -25.23
N VAL A 371 -8.82 2.48 -26.55
CA VAL A 371 -8.86 1.26 -27.37
C VAL A 371 -7.44 0.94 -27.77
N THR A 372 -6.99 -0.26 -27.43
CA THR A 372 -5.65 -0.74 -27.73
C THR A 372 -5.61 -1.47 -29.07
N LYS A 373 -6.68 -2.18 -29.43
CA LYS A 373 -6.77 -2.97 -30.65
C LYS A 373 -8.20 -2.98 -31.19
N TYR A 374 -8.33 -2.97 -32.51
CA TYR A 374 -9.57 -3.25 -33.20
C TYR A 374 -9.32 -4.26 -34.32
N ASP A 375 -10.17 -5.26 -34.43
CA ASP A 375 -10.12 -6.30 -35.47
C ASP A 375 -11.49 -6.41 -36.15
N CYS A 376 -11.55 -6.72 -37.44
CA CYS A 376 -12.82 -7.14 -38.04
C CYS A 376 -13.12 -8.59 -37.66
N VAL A 377 -14.37 -8.87 -37.31
CA VAL A 377 -14.83 -10.24 -37.04
C VAL A 377 -14.87 -11.04 -38.34
N ASP A 378 -15.20 -10.39 -39.45
CA ASP A 378 -15.19 -10.99 -40.78
C ASP A 378 -13.76 -11.04 -41.37
N PRO A 379 -13.21 -12.23 -41.65
CA PRO A 379 -11.84 -12.38 -42.15
C PRO A 379 -11.61 -11.79 -43.55
N GLU A 380 -12.63 -11.76 -44.41
CA GLU A 380 -12.51 -11.17 -45.76
C GLU A 380 -12.39 -9.63 -45.70
N THR A 381 -13.24 -9.00 -44.89
CA THR A 381 -13.14 -7.57 -44.59
C THR A 381 -11.84 -7.23 -43.86
N ALA A 382 -11.37 -8.10 -42.95
CA ALA A 382 -10.10 -7.90 -42.25
C ALA A 382 -8.89 -7.89 -43.20
N ALA A 383 -8.85 -8.79 -44.18
CA ALA A 383 -7.80 -8.82 -45.20
C ALA A 383 -7.81 -7.52 -46.03
N THR A 384 -9.00 -7.09 -46.46
CA THR A 384 -9.19 -5.85 -47.21
C THR A 384 -8.70 -4.64 -46.40
N LEU A 385 -9.03 -4.56 -45.11
CA LEU A 385 -8.54 -3.48 -44.24
C LEU A 385 -7.02 -3.49 -44.06
N GLN A 386 -6.41 -4.67 -43.90
CA GLN A 386 -4.94 -4.75 -43.84
C GLN A 386 -4.30 -4.24 -45.13
N ASP A 387 -4.91 -4.51 -46.28
CA ASP A 387 -4.42 -4.02 -47.56
C ASP A 387 -4.62 -2.51 -47.71
N ILE A 388 -5.74 -1.95 -47.26
CA ILE A 388 -5.95 -0.50 -47.19
C ILE A 388 -4.93 0.16 -46.26
N ILE A 389 -4.63 -0.43 -45.10
CA ILE A 389 -3.63 0.10 -44.16
C ILE A 389 -2.22 0.05 -44.77
N LYS A 390 -1.86 -1.05 -45.43
CA LYS A 390 -0.58 -1.17 -46.16
C LYS A 390 -0.48 -0.13 -47.27
N GLU A 391 -1.54 0.04 -48.07
CA GLU A 391 -1.56 1.01 -49.16
C GLU A 391 -1.45 2.45 -48.63
N THR A 392 -2.19 2.78 -47.57
CA THR A 392 -2.14 4.10 -46.92
C THR A 392 -0.77 4.38 -46.34
N THR A 393 -0.13 3.40 -45.68
CA THR A 393 1.24 3.51 -45.16
C THR A 393 2.23 3.73 -46.29
N ASN A 394 2.11 2.96 -47.37
CA ASN A 394 2.94 3.12 -48.56
C ASN A 394 2.75 4.51 -49.19
N ARG A 395 1.51 5.02 -49.25
CA ARG A 395 1.20 6.35 -49.75
C ARG A 395 1.79 7.45 -48.88
N ILE A 396 1.70 7.33 -47.55
CA ILE A 396 2.32 8.29 -46.62
C ILE A 396 3.84 8.29 -46.77
N ASN A 397 4.46 7.12 -46.84
CA ASN A 397 5.90 7.00 -47.06
C ASN A 397 6.32 7.61 -48.40
N ARG A 398 5.55 7.39 -49.47
CA ARG A 398 5.77 8.03 -50.78
C ARG A 398 5.63 9.56 -50.70
N LEU A 399 4.59 10.05 -50.04
CA LEU A 399 4.38 11.49 -49.85
C LEU A 399 5.48 12.13 -48.98
N GLN A 400 5.95 11.44 -47.95
CA GLN A 400 7.03 11.92 -47.09
C GLN A 400 8.37 11.93 -47.82
N ALA A 401 8.65 10.91 -48.64
CA ALA A 401 9.80 10.89 -49.53
C ALA A 401 9.74 12.06 -50.53
N GLN A 402 8.59 12.27 -51.17
CA GLN A 402 8.39 13.37 -52.11
C GLN A 402 8.51 14.75 -51.43
N ARG A 403 7.98 14.91 -50.21
CA ARG A 403 8.17 16.15 -49.42
C ARG A 403 9.63 16.38 -49.08
N SER A 404 10.33 15.35 -48.63
CA SER A 404 11.76 15.44 -48.31
C SER A 404 12.57 15.82 -49.55
N GLU A 405 12.25 15.25 -50.72
CA GLU A 405 12.88 15.60 -51.99
C GLU A 405 12.58 17.05 -52.40
N ASN A 406 11.32 17.48 -52.31
CA ASN A 406 10.92 18.86 -52.57
C ASN A 406 11.60 19.84 -51.61
N ASP A 407 11.75 19.50 -50.33
CA ASP A 407 12.42 20.32 -49.33
C ASP A 407 13.92 20.47 -49.65
N VAL A 408 14.58 19.39 -50.08
CA VAL A 408 15.97 19.43 -50.56
C VAL A 408 16.10 20.29 -51.82
N GLN A 409 15.20 20.15 -52.79
CA GLN A 409 15.20 20.97 -54.00
C GLN A 409 14.94 22.45 -53.67
N PHE A 410 14.00 22.74 -52.77
CA PHE A 410 13.70 24.09 -52.33
C PHE A 410 14.90 24.72 -51.60
N ALA A 411 15.55 23.96 -50.71
CA ALA A 411 16.77 24.40 -50.04
C ALA A 411 17.90 24.69 -51.03
N LYS A 412 18.07 23.83 -52.05
CA LYS A 412 19.07 24.03 -53.12
C LYS A 412 18.78 25.28 -53.94
N LEU A 413 17.55 25.46 -54.42
CA LEU A 413 17.16 26.66 -55.17
C LEU A 413 17.36 27.93 -54.34
N ARG A 414 17.04 27.87 -53.04
CA ARG A 414 17.28 29.00 -52.12
C ARG A 414 18.77 29.31 -51.98
N ALA A 415 19.63 28.28 -51.88
CA ALA A 415 21.08 28.46 -51.87
C ALA A 415 21.58 29.08 -53.18
N ASP A 416 21.07 28.62 -54.33
CA ASP A 416 21.43 29.14 -55.65
C ASP A 416 21.02 30.62 -55.81
N ILE A 417 19.81 30.99 -55.37
CA ILE A 417 19.36 32.40 -55.38
C ILE A 417 20.26 33.29 -54.53
N VAL A 418 20.68 32.81 -53.36
CA VAL A 418 21.60 33.56 -52.48
C VAL A 418 22.96 33.72 -53.15
N LEU A 419 23.49 32.65 -53.76
CA LEU A 419 24.75 32.69 -54.48
C LEU A 419 24.72 33.67 -55.66
N GLU A 420 23.64 33.68 -56.45
CA GLU A 420 23.48 34.60 -57.58
C GLU A 420 23.33 36.06 -57.12
N ARG A 421 22.65 36.31 -56.00
CA ARG A 421 22.61 37.66 -55.38
C ARG A 421 24.00 38.12 -54.96
N GLN A 422 24.77 37.23 -54.32
CA GLN A 422 26.15 37.53 -53.91
C GLN A 422 27.06 37.78 -55.12
N ARG A 423 26.91 37.01 -56.20
CA ARG A 423 27.62 37.26 -57.48
C ARG A 423 27.29 38.63 -58.05
N THR A 424 26.01 39.00 -58.07
CA THR A 424 25.58 40.31 -58.55
C THR A 424 26.18 41.43 -57.71
N GLN A 425 26.19 41.30 -56.37
CA GLN A 425 26.83 42.26 -55.47
C GLN A 425 28.35 42.36 -55.68
N LEU A 426 29.04 41.23 -55.88
CA LEU A 426 30.46 41.21 -56.18
C LEU A 426 30.76 41.98 -57.48
N ILE A 427 30.01 41.70 -58.55
CA ILE A 427 30.18 42.38 -59.84
C ILE A 427 29.91 43.88 -59.72
N GLN A 428 28.85 44.29 -59.01
CA GLN A 428 28.58 45.70 -58.76
C GLN A 428 29.71 46.38 -57.99
N THR A 429 30.28 45.69 -57.00
CA THR A 429 31.41 46.18 -56.21
C THR A 429 32.68 46.27 -57.05
N GLN A 430 32.96 45.27 -57.88
CA GLN A 430 34.08 45.28 -58.82
C GLN A 430 33.95 46.41 -59.84
N ALA A 431 32.78 46.55 -60.47
CA ALA A 431 32.52 47.64 -61.41
C ALA A 431 32.63 49.02 -60.74
N PHE A 432 32.18 49.15 -59.49
CA PHE A 432 32.34 50.38 -58.71
C PHE A 432 33.83 50.65 -58.41
N ASN A 433 34.58 49.64 -57.98
CA ASN A 433 36.01 49.76 -57.71
C ASN A 433 36.81 50.10 -58.97
N GLU A 434 36.49 49.47 -60.11
CA GLU A 434 37.10 49.78 -61.41
C GLU A 434 36.77 51.21 -61.85
N ARG A 435 35.53 51.64 -61.69
CA ARG A 435 35.13 53.03 -61.96
C ARG A 435 35.87 54.01 -61.07
N LEU A 436 35.97 53.73 -59.78
CA LEU A 436 36.70 54.57 -58.83
C LEU A 436 38.19 54.63 -59.17
N ALA A 437 38.80 53.50 -59.54
CA ALA A 437 40.19 53.44 -59.99
C ALA A 437 40.39 54.28 -61.27
N ALA A 438 39.51 54.14 -62.27
CA ALA A 438 39.56 54.93 -63.50
C ALA A 438 39.35 56.44 -63.25
N GLU A 439 38.46 56.80 -62.33
CA GLU A 439 38.25 58.19 -61.89
C GLU A 439 39.49 58.75 -61.20
N LYS A 440 40.11 57.99 -60.28
CA LYS A 440 41.35 58.39 -59.61
C LYS A 440 42.53 58.53 -60.58
N ASP A 441 42.66 57.62 -61.54
CA ASP A 441 43.64 57.73 -62.62
C ASP A 441 43.38 58.97 -63.50
N GLY A 442 42.10 59.26 -63.78
CA GLY A 442 41.69 60.46 -64.51
C GLY A 442 41.99 61.75 -63.75
N GLU A 443 41.65 61.81 -62.46
CA GLU A 443 41.98 62.90 -61.55
C GLU A 443 43.50 63.09 -61.43
N ALA A 444 44.27 62.02 -61.30
CA ALA A 444 45.73 62.07 -61.22
C ALA A 444 46.35 62.66 -62.49
N LYS A 445 45.92 62.18 -63.67
CA LYS A 445 46.36 62.73 -64.97
C LYS A 445 45.90 64.18 -65.15
N GLY A 446 44.68 64.51 -64.73
CA GLY A 446 44.14 65.86 -64.77
C GLY A 446 44.93 66.83 -63.88
N ALA A 447 45.25 66.42 -62.65
CA ALA A 447 46.07 67.18 -61.72
C ALA A 447 47.51 67.34 -62.24
N GLU A 448 48.10 66.31 -62.84
CA GLU A 448 49.40 66.39 -63.49
C GLU A 448 49.40 67.39 -64.66
N LEU A 449 48.39 67.32 -65.54
CA LEU A 449 48.23 68.26 -66.65
C LEU A 449 48.01 69.69 -66.15
N ALA A 450 47.15 69.89 -65.16
CA ALA A 450 46.89 71.21 -64.57
C ALA A 450 48.16 71.78 -63.92
N LYS A 451 48.92 70.96 -63.19
CA LYS A 451 50.21 71.35 -62.61
C LYS A 451 51.22 71.70 -63.71
N SER A 452 51.30 70.90 -64.78
CA SER A 452 52.18 71.17 -65.93
C SER A 452 51.81 72.48 -66.63
N ALA A 453 50.52 72.74 -66.82
CA ALA A 453 50.00 73.97 -67.42
C ALA A 453 50.30 75.18 -66.53
N ALA A 454 50.10 75.06 -65.22
CA ALA A 454 50.43 76.11 -64.26
C ALA A 454 51.94 76.41 -64.29
N THR A 455 52.81 75.40 -64.19
CA THR A 455 54.27 75.62 -64.30
C THR A 455 54.69 76.26 -65.62
N PHE A 456 54.04 75.92 -66.75
CA PHE A 456 54.33 76.51 -68.04
C PHE A 456 53.90 77.99 -68.11
N ILE A 457 52.67 78.29 -67.67
CA ILE A 457 52.12 79.65 -67.67
C ILE A 457 52.85 80.57 -66.67
N ASP A 458 53.21 80.05 -65.50
CA ASP A 458 53.95 80.79 -64.47
C ASP A 458 55.43 80.99 -64.85
N GLY A 459 56.07 80.00 -65.49
CA GLY A 459 57.43 80.13 -66.01
C GLY A 459 57.57 81.22 -67.07
N LEU A 460 56.48 81.52 -67.80
CA LEU A 460 56.43 82.57 -68.83
C LEU A 460 56.12 83.98 -68.27
N ASN A 461 55.90 84.11 -66.96
CA ASN A 461 55.52 85.38 -66.32
C ASN A 461 56.61 86.47 -66.43
N ALA A 462 57.88 86.10 -66.52
CA ALA A 462 59.00 87.04 -66.67
C ALA A 462 59.11 87.63 -68.09
N SER A 463 58.62 86.91 -69.09
CA SER A 463 58.83 87.24 -70.51
C SER A 463 57.59 87.88 -71.16
N LEU A 464 56.38 87.60 -70.63
CA LEU A 464 55.12 88.09 -71.18
C LEU A 464 54.16 88.51 -70.05
N PRO A 465 53.82 89.81 -69.92
CA PRO A 465 52.93 90.29 -68.86
C PRO A 465 51.47 89.82 -69.02
N SER A 466 50.97 89.75 -70.25
CA SER A 466 49.57 89.40 -70.54
C SER A 466 49.28 87.91 -70.30
N VAL A 467 48.21 87.62 -69.57
CA VAL A 467 47.74 86.24 -69.30
C VAL A 467 47.20 85.59 -70.57
N GLU A 468 46.55 86.36 -71.44
CA GLU A 468 45.88 85.86 -72.64
C GLU A 468 46.90 85.30 -73.66
N GLN A 469 48.01 86.01 -73.86
CA GLN A 469 49.10 85.58 -74.75
C GLN A 469 49.82 84.32 -74.24
N ARG A 470 49.93 84.14 -72.92
CA ARG A 470 50.54 82.93 -72.32
C ARG A 470 49.69 81.69 -72.55
N VAL A 471 48.37 81.83 -72.47
CA VAL A 471 47.42 80.74 -72.75
C VAL A 471 47.47 80.33 -74.22
N ASP A 472 47.56 81.28 -75.15
CA ASP A 472 47.63 80.96 -76.58
C ASP A 472 48.94 80.26 -76.99
N LEU A 473 50.08 80.64 -76.39
CA LEU A 473 51.33 79.90 -76.57
C LEU A 473 51.26 78.48 -76.02
N TYR A 474 50.59 78.27 -74.87
CA TYR A 474 50.38 76.93 -74.33
C TYR A 474 49.51 76.07 -75.26
N LYS A 475 48.46 76.64 -75.87
CA LYS A 475 47.65 75.94 -76.89
C LYS A 475 48.49 75.54 -78.10
N LEU A 476 49.34 76.45 -78.61
CA LEU A 476 50.24 76.15 -79.72
C LEU A 476 51.24 75.04 -79.36
N HIS A 477 51.82 75.09 -78.16
CA HIS A 477 52.74 74.08 -77.66
C HIS A 477 52.07 72.69 -77.60
N LYS A 478 50.87 72.60 -77.01
CA LYS A 478 50.11 71.35 -76.95
C LYS A 478 49.70 70.84 -78.33
N GLN A 479 49.37 71.73 -79.26
CA GLN A 479 49.04 71.37 -80.63
C GLN A 479 50.24 70.75 -81.35
N LEU A 480 51.44 71.32 -81.18
CA LEU A 480 52.69 70.77 -81.72
C LEU A 480 53.06 69.44 -81.04
N GLU A 481 52.88 69.32 -79.73
CA GLU A 481 53.13 68.09 -78.98
C GLU A 481 52.19 66.96 -79.45
N HIS A 482 50.89 67.25 -79.64
CA HIS A 482 49.94 66.31 -80.22
C HIS A 482 50.27 65.96 -81.67
N GLN A 483 50.72 66.91 -82.49
CA GLN A 483 51.19 66.62 -83.85
C GLN A 483 52.41 65.71 -83.84
N ASN A 484 53.39 65.95 -82.98
CA ASN A 484 54.56 65.10 -82.82
C ASN A 484 54.18 63.69 -82.33
N ALA A 485 53.29 63.58 -81.34
CA ALA A 485 52.80 62.30 -80.84
C ALA A 485 52.02 61.53 -81.91
N LYS A 486 51.11 62.19 -82.65
CA LYS A 486 50.39 61.59 -83.78
C LYS A 486 51.33 61.12 -84.87
N THR A 487 52.32 61.94 -85.25
CA THR A 487 53.32 61.60 -86.26
C THR A 487 54.16 60.39 -85.80
N LYS A 488 54.52 60.34 -84.52
CA LYS A 488 55.23 59.20 -83.91
C LYS A 488 54.37 57.93 -83.89
N SER A 489 53.10 58.00 -83.53
CA SER A 489 52.17 56.86 -83.56
C SER A 489 51.89 56.36 -84.98
N LEU A 490 51.80 57.26 -85.96
CA LEU A 490 51.67 56.93 -87.38
C LEU A 490 52.96 56.28 -87.94
N ALA A 491 54.14 56.77 -87.52
CA ALA A 491 55.43 56.24 -87.96
C ALA A 491 55.81 54.89 -87.31
N SER A 492 55.27 54.58 -86.12
CA SER A 492 55.60 53.36 -85.37
C SER A 492 54.48 52.31 -85.35
N GLY A 493 53.26 52.67 -85.76
CA GLY A 493 52.12 51.76 -85.79
C GLY A 493 52.13 50.84 -87.01
N LYS A 494 51.99 49.54 -86.78
CA LYS A 494 51.66 48.54 -87.82
C LYS A 494 50.19 48.67 -88.25
N ALA A 495 49.81 49.82 -88.81
CA ALA A 495 48.46 50.01 -89.33
C ALA A 495 48.29 49.23 -90.65
N THR A 496 47.56 48.12 -90.62
CA THR A 496 47.12 47.39 -91.81
C THR A 496 45.88 48.07 -92.37
N LEU A 497 46.01 48.69 -93.56
CA LEU A 497 44.91 49.31 -94.29
C LEU A 497 43.99 48.21 -94.87
N PHE A 498 42.77 48.07 -94.36
CA PHE A 498 41.75 47.22 -94.94
C PHE A 498 40.95 48.03 -95.97
N LEU A 499 41.18 47.80 -97.27
CA LEU A 499 40.40 48.37 -98.36
C LEU A 499 39.41 47.33 -98.89
N THR A 500 38.13 47.69 -98.98
CA THR A 500 37.10 46.88 -99.60
C THR A 500 37.03 47.12 -101.12
N PRO A 501 36.82 46.09 -101.97
CA PRO A 501 36.86 46.23 -103.43
C PRO A 501 35.88 47.25 -104.04
N GLN A 502 34.86 47.67 -103.29
CA GLN A 502 33.88 48.68 -103.73
C GLN A 502 34.45 50.10 -103.74
N ASP A 503 35.56 50.34 -103.02
CA ASP A 503 36.19 51.67 -102.90
C ASP A 503 37.26 51.93 -103.97
N MET A 504 37.50 50.98 -104.88
CA MET A 504 38.50 51.08 -105.96
C MET A 504 37.82 51.33 -107.31
N ASN A 505 37.55 52.60 -107.65
CA ASN A 505 37.05 52.99 -108.98
C ASN A 505 38.24 53.19 -109.95
N LEU A 506 38.90 52.11 -110.34
CA LEU A 506 40.02 52.11 -111.29
C LEU A 506 39.51 51.81 -112.71
N LYS A 507 39.32 52.86 -113.52
CA LYS A 507 39.03 52.73 -114.96
C LYS A 507 40.34 52.59 -115.73
N LEU A 508 40.66 51.36 -116.15
CA LEU A 508 41.68 51.09 -117.17
C LEU A 508 41.03 51.22 -118.55
N ASN A 509 41.53 52.14 -119.35
CA ASN A 509 41.06 52.41 -120.71
C ASN A 509 41.68 51.37 -121.67
N PRO A 510 40.90 50.60 -122.46
CA PRO A 510 41.44 49.74 -123.50
C PRO A 510 41.36 50.44 -124.87
N ALA A 511 42.49 50.62 -125.55
CA ALA A 511 42.50 50.86 -126.99
C ALA A 511 43.85 50.42 -127.61
N GLU A 512 43.73 49.34 -128.38
CA GLU A 512 44.38 49.03 -129.67
C GLU A 512 45.91 48.83 -129.78
N LEU A 513 46.21 47.55 -130.09
CA LEU A 513 47.41 46.91 -130.67
C LEU A 513 48.71 46.86 -129.86
#